data_AF-A0A7R9S5Y4-F1
#
_entry.id   AF-A0A7R9S5Y4-F1
#
_cell.length_a   1.000
_cell.length_b   1.000
_cell.length_c   1.000
_cell.angle_alpha   90.00
_cell.angle_beta   90.00
_cell.angle_gamma   90.00
#
_symmetry.space_group_name_H-M   'P 1'
#
loop_
_entity.id
_entity.type
_entity.pdbx_description
1 polymer ?
#
loop_
_entity_poly.entity_id
_entity_poly.type
_entity_poly.pdbx_seq_one_letter_code
_entity_poly.pdbx_strand_id
1 'polypeptide(L)' 'VTTREISKIIKWLPNNKSPGADRITAELMKLAPPKLTNLITTLANGILQTHHFPSALKTAIIILIPKPGKPQQ' A
#
# COMPACT_ATOMS: atom_id res chain seq x y z
N VAL A 1 -11.43 -12.25 -3.15
CA VAL A 1 -11.30 -10.78 -3.27
C VAL A 1 -11.96 -10.32 -4.54
N THR A 2 -12.87 -9.36 -4.46
CA THR A 2 -13.62 -8.81 -5.61
C THR A 2 -13.10 -7.45 -6.05
N THR A 3 -13.37 -7.06 -7.28
CA THR A 3 -13.01 -5.73 -7.82
C THR A 3 -13.74 -4.61 -7.08
N ARG A 4 -14.99 -4.85 -6.64
CA ARG A 4 -15.75 -3.88 -5.84
C ARG A 4 -15.12 -3.62 -4.48
N GLU A 5 -14.64 -4.66 -3.81
CA GLU A 5 -13.92 -4.52 -2.53
C GLU A 5 -12.62 -3.75 -2.72
N ILE A 6 -11.81 -4.10 -3.72
CA ILE A 6 -10.55 -3.40 -4.01
C ILE A 6 -10.80 -1.93 -4.38
N SER A 7 -11.78 -1.65 -5.23
CA SER A 7 -12.15 -0.28 -5.61
C SER A 7 -12.56 0.55 -4.38
N LYS A 8 -13.34 -0.04 -3.47
CA LYS A 8 -13.69 0.60 -2.20
C LYS A 8 -12.43 0.87 -1.37
N ILE A 9 -11.55 -0.11 -1.20
CA ILE A 9 -10.31 0.07 -0.41
C ILE A 9 -9.46 1.21 -0.99
N ILE A 10 -9.20 1.22 -2.30
CA ILE A 10 -8.40 2.26 -2.97
C ILE A 10 -9.00 3.65 -2.71
N LYS A 11 -10.32 3.79 -2.84
CA LYS A 11 -11.02 5.06 -2.59
C LYS A 11 -10.83 5.55 -1.15
N TRP A 12 -10.82 4.63 -0.19
CA TRP A 12 -10.75 4.91 1.24
C TRP A 12 -9.32 4.91 1.82
N LEU A 13 -8.29 4.68 1.00
CA LEU A 13 -6.90 4.79 1.46
C LEU A 13 -6.63 6.17 2.07
N PRO A 14 -5.93 6.27 3.21
CA PRO A 14 -5.58 7.57 3.78
C PRO A 14 -4.55 8.30 2.90
N ASN A 15 -4.74 9.61 2.73
CA ASN A 15 -3.79 10.48 2.04
C ASN A 15 -2.59 10.82 2.95
N ASN A 16 -1.53 11.34 2.33
CA ASN A 16 -0.31 11.84 2.99
C ASN A 16 0.37 10.78 3.87
N LYS A 17 0.26 9.51 3.47
CA LYS A 17 1.04 8.43 4.07
C LYS A 17 2.32 8.22 3.28
N SER A 18 3.38 7.86 3.98
CA SER A 18 4.63 7.48 3.34
C SER A 18 4.39 6.31 2.39
N PRO A 19 4.87 6.38 1.14
CA PRO A 19 4.78 5.25 0.23
C PRO A 19 5.68 4.10 0.70
N GLY A 20 5.43 2.92 0.13
CA GLY A 20 6.33 1.78 0.28
C GLY A 20 7.65 1.98 -0.48
N ALA A 21 8.46 0.92 -0.53
CA ALA A 21 9.71 0.92 -1.30
C ALA A 21 9.50 1.16 -2.82
N ASP A 22 8.29 0.91 -3.31
CA ASP A 22 7.85 1.15 -4.69
C ASP A 22 7.56 2.61 -5.01
N ARG A 23 7.52 3.50 -4.00
CA ARG A 23 7.18 4.93 -4.13
C ARG A 23 5.76 5.19 -4.66
N ILE A 24 4.87 4.20 -4.65
CA ILE A 24 3.47 4.37 -5.07
C ILE A 24 2.68 4.96 -3.91
N THR A 25 2.10 6.14 -4.12
CA THR A 25 1.28 6.82 -3.11
C THR A 25 -0.20 6.44 -3.20
N ALA A 26 -0.94 6.64 -2.10
CA ALA A 26 -2.39 6.40 -2.08
C ALA A 26 -3.13 7.30 -3.09
N GLU A 27 -2.65 8.54 -3.26
CA GLU A 27 -3.16 9.51 -4.22
C GLU A 27 -3.00 9.01 -5.65
N LEU A 28 -1.83 8.44 -5.99
CA LEU A 28 -1.58 7.87 -7.31
C LEU A 28 -2.51 6.67 -7.57
N MET A 29 -2.71 5.80 -6.58
CA MET A 29 -3.64 4.67 -6.71
C MET A 29 -5.09 5.12 -6.97
N LYS A 30 -5.52 6.23 -6.35
CA LYS A 30 -6.87 6.80 -6.54
C LYS A 30 -7.09 7.39 -7.93
N LEU A 31 -6.03 7.88 -8.60
CA LEU A 31 -6.11 8.50 -9.92
C LEU A 31 -6.25 7.49 -11.07
N ALA A 32 -6.02 6.20 -10.85
CA ALA A 32 -5.94 5.20 -11.93
C ALA A 32 -6.94 4.02 -11.82
N PRO A 33 -8.28 4.21 -11.77
CA PRO A 33 -9.15 3.18 -11.18
C PRO A 33 -9.40 1.89 -12.00
N PRO A 34 -9.84 1.88 -13.27
CA PRO A 34 -10.44 0.63 -13.81
C PRO A 34 -9.42 -0.49 -14.03
N LYS A 35 -8.33 -0.20 -14.75
CA LYS A 35 -7.30 -1.20 -15.08
C LYS A 35 -6.52 -1.63 -13.84
N LEU A 36 -6.19 -0.69 -12.95
CA LEU A 36 -5.43 -0.97 -11.74
C LEU A 36 -6.23 -1.83 -10.76
N THR A 37 -7.53 -1.54 -10.58
CA THR A 37 -8.41 -2.34 -9.70
C THR A 37 -8.41 -3.80 -10.13
N ASN A 38 -8.58 -4.09 -11.43
CA ASN A 38 -8.59 -5.46 -11.94
C ASN A 38 -7.25 -6.17 -11.73
N LEU A 39 -6.14 -5.47 -11.95
CA LEU A 39 -4.79 -6.01 -11.75
C LEU A 39 -4.57 -6.37 -10.27
N ILE A 40 -4.88 -5.45 -9.35
CA ILE A 40 -4.74 -5.65 -7.91
C ILE A 40 -5.63 -6.80 -7.43
N THR A 41 -6.88 -6.89 -7.92
CA THR A 41 -7.77 -8.01 -7.58
C THR A 41 -7.18 -9.35 -8.01
N THR A 42 -6.63 -9.43 -9.22
CA THR A 42 -6.00 -10.66 -9.73
C THR A 42 -4.78 -11.04 -8.89
N LEU A 43 -3.90 -10.08 -8.60
CA LEU A 43 -2.73 -10.29 -7.75
C LEU A 43 -3.11 -10.75 -6.33
N ALA A 44 -4.09 -10.08 -5.71
CA ALA A 44 -4.54 -10.42 -4.36
C ALA A 44 -5.11 -11.85 -4.30
N ASN A 45 -5.95 -12.24 -5.26
CA ASN A 45 -6.48 -13.60 -5.31
C ASN A 45 -5.37 -14.64 -5.57
N GLY A 46 -4.40 -14.33 -6.44
CA GLY A 46 -3.25 -15.22 -6.69
C GLY A 46 -2.38 -15.43 -5.45
N ILE A 47 -2.09 -14.37 -4.70
CA ILE A 47 -1.33 -14.47 -3.44
C ILE A 47 -2.09 -15.33 -2.41
N LEU A 48 -3.41 -15.13 -2.27
CA LEU A 48 -4.22 -15.90 -1.33
C LEU A 48 -4.35 -17.37 -1.72
N GLN A 49 -4.46 -17.67 -3.02
CA GLN A 49 -4.59 -19.04 -3.53
C GLN A 49 -3.27 -19.82 -3.40
N THR A 50 -2.14 -19.17 -3.67
CA THR A 50 -0.81 -19.80 -3.67
C THR A 50 -0.14 -19.80 -2.30
N HIS A 51 -0.66 -19.00 -1.36
CA HIS A 51 -0.01 -18.69 -0.08
C HIS A 51 1.41 -18.12 -0.22
N HIS A 52 1.77 -17.62 -1.40
CA HIS A 52 3.09 -17.05 -1.67
C HIS A 52 3.05 -15.52 -1.53
N PHE A 53 3.49 -15.03 -0.38
CA PHE A 53 3.50 -13.59 -0.09
C PHE A 53 4.79 -12.94 -0.60
N PRO A 54 4.70 -11.82 -1.37
CA PRO A 54 5.85 -11.06 -1.81
C PRO A 54 6.78 -10.65 -0.67
N SER A 55 8.09 -10.73 -0.88
CA SER A 55 9.10 -10.27 0.09
C SER A 55 8.96 -8.78 0.41
N ALA A 56 8.44 -7.98 -0.53
CA ALA A 56 8.15 -6.57 -0.34
C ALA A 56 7.16 -6.31 0.81
N LEU A 57 6.20 -7.20 1.07
CA LEU A 57 5.28 -7.08 2.22
C LEU A 57 5.96 -7.36 3.56
N LYS A 58 7.13 -8.00 3.55
CA LYS A 58 7.92 -8.35 4.74
C LYS A 58 9.07 -7.36 4.99
N THR A 59 9.22 -6.36 4.12
CA THR A 59 10.33 -5.40 4.15
C THR A 59 9.80 -4.03 4.56
N ALA A 60 10.50 -3.33 5.46
CA ALA A 60 10.13 -1.99 5.92
C ALA A 60 11.30 -1.02 5.77
N ILE A 61 10.99 0.24 5.43
CA ILE A 61 11.95 1.34 5.43
C ILE A 61 11.90 2.01 6.80
N ILE A 62 13.03 2.03 7.50
CA ILE A 62 13.13 2.62 8.84
C ILE A 62 13.68 4.04 8.71
N ILE A 63 12.89 5.03 9.11
CA ILE A 63 13.31 6.42 9.24
C ILE A 63 13.14 6.81 10.71
N LEU A 64 14.24 7.25 11.33
CA LEU A 64 14.22 7.71 12.72
C LEU A 64 13.57 9.10 12.80
N ILE A 65 12.45 9.21 13.52
CA ILE A 65 11.79 10.49 13.81
C ILE A 65 12.09 10.85 15.27
N PRO A 66 12.86 11.93 15.51
CA PRO A 66 13.12 12.40 16.87
C PRO A 66 11.81 12.79 17.58
N LYS A 67 11.67 12.39 18.86
CA LYS A 67 10.53 12.81 19.67
C LYS A 67 10.62 14.33 19.92
N PRO A 68 9.50 15.07 19.81
CA PRO A 68 9.48 16.49 20.14
C PRO A 68 9.83 16.70 21.62
N GLY A 69 10.61 17.73 21.94
CA GLY A 69 10.93 18.14 23.32
C GLY A 69 12.06 17.35 24.01
N LYS A 70 12.73 16.42 23.31
CA LYS A 70 13.93 15.77 23.87
C LYS A 70 15.12 16.73 23.76
N PRO A 71 15.89 16.99 24.84
CA PRO A 71 17.11 17.79 24.73
C PRO A 71 18.03 17.09 23.73
N GLN A 72 18.52 17.87 22.76
CA GLN A 72 19.57 17.41 21.86
C GLN A 72 20.80 17.17 22.75
N GLN A 73 21.30 15.94 22.75
CA GLN A 73 22.62 15.65 23.32
C GLN A 73 23.71 16.20 22.40
#